data_AF-A0A3D1CM65-F1
#
_entry.id   AF-A0A3D1CM65-F1
#
_cell.length_a   1.000
_cell.length_b   1.000
_cell.length_c   1.000
_cell.angle_alpha   90.00
_cell.angle_beta   90.00
_cell.angle_gamma   90.00
#
_symmetry.space_group_name_H-M   'P 1'
#
loop_
_entity.id
_entity.type
_entity.pdbx_description
1 polymer ?
#
loop_
_entity_poly.entity_id
_entity_poly.type
_entity_poly.pdbx_seq_one_letter_code
_entity_poly.pdbx_strand_id
1 'polypeptide(L)'
;FVVALPVFLHAQLQWSPIYVGGLLAAWVIAYGIVQALAPKLTGFSRQNAPDGYHVWLWSLPLFVLPLLIAASVYFEWAVIPALTVGLLIYGAIFAINSAIHSYLIVSYADAAGVSLDVGFYYMANAAGRLFGTLLSGWVYQVSGLAACLVISALMILSASFISKMLPRKDQTV
;
A
#
# COMPACT_ATOMS: atom_id res chain seq x y z
N PHE A 1 7.83 4.05 4.24
CA PHE A 1 7.77 3.76 5.70
C PHE A 1 8.43 2.45 6.12
N VAL A 2 8.96 1.62 5.20
CA VAL A 2 9.67 0.36 5.55
C VAL A 2 10.82 0.59 6.54
N VAL A 3 11.58 1.68 6.37
CA VAL A 3 12.71 2.02 7.25
C VAL A 3 12.29 3.04 8.33
N ALA A 4 11.49 4.04 7.98
CA ALA A 4 11.10 5.10 8.89
C ALA A 4 10.32 4.62 10.13
N LEU A 5 9.38 3.67 9.96
CA LEU A 5 8.54 3.20 11.06
C LEU A 5 9.33 2.41 12.12
N PRO A 6 10.13 1.38 11.78
CA PRO A 6 10.93 0.66 12.77
C PRO A 6 11.88 1.59 13.54
N VAL A 7 12.49 2.55 12.84
CA VAL A 7 13.37 3.54 13.45
C VAL A 7 12.58 4.43 14.41
N PHE A 8 11.37 4.86 14.05
CA PHE A 8 10.51 5.66 14.93
C PHE A 8 10.09 4.91 16.21
N LEU A 9 9.64 3.66 16.06
CA LEU A 9 9.23 2.84 17.19
C LEU A 9 10.39 2.62 18.17
N HIS A 10 11.60 2.43 17.65
CA HIS A 10 12.78 2.24 18.48
C HIS A 10 13.30 3.55 19.10
N ALA A 11 13.52 4.59 18.29
CA ALA A 11 14.20 5.79 18.73
C ALA A 11 13.29 6.79 19.47
N GLN A 12 11.98 6.85 19.15
CA GLN A 12 11.06 7.81 19.76
C GLN A 12 10.18 7.13 20.81
N LEU A 13 9.63 5.95 20.52
CA LEU A 13 8.79 5.22 21.47
C LEU A 13 9.57 4.27 22.38
N GLN A 14 10.89 4.15 22.20
CA GLN A 14 11.78 3.33 23.02
C GLN A 14 11.36 1.85 23.06
N TRP A 15 10.74 1.35 21.98
CA TRP A 15 10.40 -0.07 21.88
C TRP A 15 11.67 -0.91 21.71
N SER A 16 11.71 -2.05 22.38
CA SER A 16 12.80 -3.01 22.23
C SER A 16 12.80 -3.59 20.80
N PRO A 17 13.97 -4.01 20.28
CA PRO A 17 14.05 -4.60 18.95
C PRO A 17 13.14 -5.82 18.75
N ILE A 18 12.89 -6.60 19.81
CA ILE A 18 12.00 -7.76 19.75
C ILE A 18 10.54 -7.36 19.53
N TYR A 19 10.07 -6.28 20.17
CA TYR A 19 8.70 -5.79 19.96
C TYR A 19 8.52 -5.15 18.58
N VAL A 20 9.51 -4.38 18.12
CA VAL A 20 9.50 -3.82 16.76
C VAL A 20 9.48 -4.94 15.73
N GLY A 21 10.40 -5.91 15.84
CA GLY A 21 10.45 -7.06 14.95
C GLY A 21 9.17 -7.90 14.97
N GLY A 22 8.61 -8.15 16.16
CA GLY A 22 7.35 -8.87 16.33
C GLY A 22 6.16 -8.16 15.65
N LEU A 23 6.04 -6.84 15.81
CA LEU A 23 5.00 -6.05 15.14
C LEU A 23 5.14 -6.14 13.61
N LEU A 24 6.35 -5.96 13.08
CA LEU A 24 6.59 -6.02 11.63
C LEU A 24 6.34 -7.42 11.07
N ALA A 25 6.74 -8.47 11.78
CA ALA A 25 6.49 -9.85 11.38
C ALA A 25 4.98 -10.15 11.35
N ALA A 26 4.26 -9.79 12.42
CA ALA A 26 2.81 -9.92 12.48
C ALA A 26 2.12 -9.16 11.34
N TRP A 27 2.60 -7.97 11.03
CA TRP A 27 2.09 -7.16 9.93
C TRP A 27 2.27 -7.83 8.57
N VAL A 28 3.47 -8.35 8.26
CA VAL A 28 3.74 -9.07 7.00
C VAL A 28 2.87 -10.32 6.86
N ILE A 29 2.72 -11.09 7.94
CA ILE A 29 1.89 -12.31 7.97
C ILE A 29 0.41 -11.94 7.74
N ALA A 30 -0.12 -10.97 8.48
CA ALA A 30 -1.50 -10.53 8.35
C ALA A 30 -1.80 -10.02 6.94
N TYR A 31 -0.89 -9.23 6.37
CA TYR A 31 -0.98 -8.76 4.99
C TYR A 31 -1.09 -9.94 4.00
N GLY A 32 -0.22 -10.96 4.12
CA GLY A 32 -0.25 -12.13 3.25
C GLY A 32 -1.55 -12.93 3.34
N ILE A 33 -2.08 -13.09 4.55
CA ILE A 33 -3.37 -13.75 4.79
C ILE A 33 -4.51 -12.98 4.11
N VAL A 34 -4.59 -11.66 4.33
CA VAL A 34 -5.65 -10.83 3.73
C VAL A 34 -5.53 -10.82 2.21
N GLN A 35 -4.31 -10.74 1.66
CA GLN A 35 -4.10 -10.76 0.22
C GLN A 35 -4.57 -12.08 -0.41
N ALA A 36 -4.30 -13.22 0.23
CA ALA A 36 -4.78 -14.53 -0.24
C ALA A 36 -6.31 -14.65 -0.16
N LEU A 37 -6.94 -14.00 0.82
CA LEU A 37 -8.39 -13.97 0.99
C LEU A 37 -9.09 -12.88 0.18
N ALA A 38 -8.36 -11.95 -0.44
CA ALA A 38 -8.92 -10.79 -1.13
C ALA A 38 -10.00 -11.15 -2.17
N PRO A 39 -9.86 -12.21 -3.03
CA PRO A 39 -10.92 -12.59 -3.96
C PRO A 39 -12.22 -13.00 -3.26
N LYS A 40 -12.13 -13.68 -2.11
CA LYS A 40 -13.30 -14.06 -1.31
C LYS A 40 -13.93 -12.87 -0.58
N LEU A 41 -13.10 -11.94 -0.09
CA LEU A 41 -13.55 -10.74 0.63
C LEU A 41 -14.24 -9.73 -0.31
N THR A 42 -13.78 -9.64 -1.54
CA THR A 42 -14.29 -8.69 -2.54
C THR A 42 -15.36 -9.28 -3.45
N GLY A 43 -15.46 -10.61 -3.55
CA GLY A 43 -16.35 -11.29 -4.49
C GLY A 43 -15.89 -11.21 -5.95
N PHE A 44 -14.66 -10.74 -6.21
CA PHE A 44 -14.11 -10.68 -7.56
C PHE A 44 -13.84 -12.08 -8.09
N SER A 45 -14.30 -12.32 -9.32
CA SER A 45 -14.16 -13.60 -10.01
C SER A 45 -13.92 -13.37 -11.51
N ARG A 46 -13.74 -14.45 -12.29
CA ARG A 46 -13.69 -14.32 -13.76
C ARG A 46 -14.97 -13.72 -14.35
N GLN A 47 -16.13 -13.92 -13.70
CA GLN A 47 -17.43 -13.42 -14.17
C GLN A 47 -17.70 -12.00 -13.67
N ASN A 48 -17.11 -11.63 -12.53
CA ASN A 48 -17.18 -10.29 -11.95
C ASN A 48 -15.75 -9.76 -11.75
N ALA A 49 -15.07 -9.51 -12.87
CA ALA A 49 -13.68 -9.11 -12.87
C ALA A 49 -13.53 -7.64 -12.41
N PRO A 50 -12.55 -7.32 -11.57
CA PRO A 50 -12.29 -5.94 -11.21
C PRO A 50 -11.70 -5.20 -12.42
N ASP A 51 -11.80 -3.87 -12.37
CA ASP A 51 -11.32 -2.94 -13.39
C ASP A 51 -10.55 -1.77 -12.73
N GLY A 52 -10.14 -0.78 -13.54
CA GLY A 52 -9.48 0.42 -13.05
C GLY A 52 -10.30 1.25 -12.06
N TYR A 53 -11.64 1.18 -12.11
CA TYR A 53 -12.49 1.86 -11.13
C TYR A 53 -12.35 1.25 -9.74
N HIS A 54 -12.26 -0.07 -9.64
CA HIS A 54 -12.05 -0.74 -8.34
C HIS A 54 -10.70 -0.39 -7.74
N VAL A 55 -9.63 -0.33 -8.55
CA VAL A 55 -8.32 0.19 -8.09
C VAL A 55 -8.45 1.60 -7.52
N TRP A 56 -9.11 2.49 -8.25
CA TRP A 56 -9.33 3.86 -7.81
C TRP A 56 -10.13 3.90 -6.50
N LEU A 57 -11.23 3.16 -6.39
CA LEU A 57 -12.08 3.12 -5.19
C LEU A 57 -11.32 2.63 -3.96
N TRP A 58 -10.55 1.55 -4.09
CA TRP A 58 -9.75 0.98 -3.00
C TRP A 58 -8.52 1.82 -2.64
N SER A 59 -8.09 2.74 -3.52
CA SER A 59 -7.02 3.69 -3.22
C SER A 59 -7.45 4.88 -2.35
N LEU A 60 -8.75 5.23 -2.30
CA LEU A 60 -9.27 6.34 -1.48
C LEU A 60 -8.99 6.15 0.02
N PRO A 61 -9.34 5.03 0.66
CA PRO A 61 -8.98 4.81 2.07
C PRO A 61 -7.46 4.74 2.28
N LEU A 62 -6.68 4.30 1.28
CA LEU A 62 -5.21 4.29 1.33
C LEU A 62 -4.60 5.68 1.26
N PHE A 63 -5.31 6.66 0.71
CA PHE A 63 -4.94 8.07 0.79
C PHE A 63 -5.29 8.66 2.16
N VAL A 64 -6.49 8.38 2.67
CA VAL A 64 -7.00 8.98 3.91
C VAL A 64 -6.27 8.45 5.15
N LEU A 65 -6.04 7.14 5.25
CA LEU A 65 -5.47 6.53 6.45
C LEU A 65 -4.08 7.07 6.81
N PRO A 66 -3.10 7.19 5.88
CA PRO A 66 -1.82 7.79 6.21
C PRO A 66 -1.94 9.24 6.69
N LEU A 67 -2.90 10.02 6.19
CA LEU A 67 -3.13 11.39 6.68
C LEU A 67 -3.67 11.40 8.12
N LEU A 68 -4.60 10.50 8.45
CA LEU A 68 -5.10 10.37 9.82
C LEU A 68 -4.00 9.93 10.78
N ILE A 69 -3.16 8.97 10.37
CA ILE A 69 -2.01 8.52 11.16
C ILE A 69 -0.97 9.65 11.27
N ALA A 70 -0.73 10.40 10.19
CA ALA A 70 0.19 11.55 10.21
C ALA A 70 -0.29 12.63 11.18
N ALA A 71 -1.59 12.94 11.18
CA ALA A 71 -2.17 13.89 12.12
C ALA A 71 -2.02 13.42 13.57
N SER A 72 -2.29 12.13 13.83
CA SER A 72 -2.06 11.52 15.15
C SER A 72 -0.61 11.65 15.61
N VAL A 73 0.35 11.37 14.73
CA VAL A 73 1.79 11.50 15.03
C VAL A 73 2.18 12.97 15.23
N TYR A 74 1.69 13.89 14.39
CA TYR A 74 2.05 15.30 14.42
C TYR A 74 1.50 16.03 15.65
N PHE A 75 0.26 15.75 16.03
CA PHE A 75 -0.37 16.31 17.23
C PHE A 75 -0.09 15.50 18.51
N GLU A 76 0.77 14.48 18.43
CA GLU A 76 1.12 13.57 19.53
C GLU A 76 -0.10 12.93 20.22
N TRP A 77 -1.19 12.76 19.47
CA TRP A 77 -2.46 12.28 20.00
C TRP A 77 -2.73 10.85 19.53
N ALA A 78 -2.90 9.92 20.48
CA ALA A 78 -3.19 8.49 20.20
C ALA A 78 -2.17 7.81 19.25
N VAL A 79 -0.89 8.20 19.34
CA VAL A 79 0.19 7.74 18.43
C VAL A 79 0.32 6.21 18.39
N ILE A 80 0.33 5.55 19.55
CA ILE A 80 0.50 4.09 19.62
C ILE A 80 -0.66 3.36 18.92
N PRO A 81 -1.94 3.62 19.26
CA PRO A 81 -3.07 3.04 18.51
C PRO A 81 -3.03 3.34 17.00
N ALA A 82 -2.67 4.56 16.60
CA ALA A 82 -2.60 4.93 15.18
C ALA A 82 -1.52 4.14 14.42
N LEU A 83 -0.33 3.96 15.02
CA LEU A 83 0.75 3.20 14.40
C LEU A 83 0.57 1.68 14.50
N THR A 84 -0.16 1.17 15.48
CA THR A 84 -0.40 -0.27 15.61
C THR A 84 -1.64 -0.69 14.85
N VAL A 85 -2.81 -0.24 15.28
CA VAL A 85 -4.11 -0.60 14.70
C VAL A 85 -4.31 0.09 13.36
N GLY A 86 -4.00 1.38 13.26
CA GLY A 86 -4.18 2.13 12.01
C GLY A 86 -3.37 1.55 10.84
N LEU A 87 -2.12 1.13 11.10
CA LEU A 87 -1.30 0.48 10.07
C LEU A 87 -1.74 -0.95 9.73
N LEU A 88 -2.36 -1.68 10.66
CA LEU A 88 -2.98 -2.98 10.36
C LEU A 88 -4.19 -2.81 9.43
N ILE A 89 -5.05 -1.82 9.70
CA ILE A 89 -6.18 -1.48 8.83
C ILE A 89 -5.67 -1.05 7.45
N TYR A 90 -4.68 -0.15 7.41
CA TYR A 90 -4.03 0.25 6.16
C TYR A 90 -3.49 -0.96 5.40
N GLY A 91 -2.80 -1.88 6.09
CA GLY A 91 -2.24 -3.09 5.51
C GLY A 91 -3.32 -4.01 4.90
N ALA A 92 -4.45 -4.19 5.57
CA ALA A 92 -5.56 -5.01 5.07
C ALA A 92 -6.18 -4.42 3.79
N ILE A 93 -6.41 -3.12 3.77
CA ILE A 93 -6.93 -2.41 2.59
C ILE A 93 -5.88 -2.44 1.46
N PHE A 94 -4.60 -2.27 1.79
CA PHE A 94 -3.51 -2.30 0.83
C PHE A 94 -3.37 -3.69 0.20
N ALA A 95 -3.56 -4.76 0.97
CA ALA A 95 -3.57 -6.13 0.48
C ALA A 95 -4.66 -6.38 -0.56
N ILE A 96 -5.87 -5.86 -0.31
CA ILE A 96 -6.99 -5.96 -1.25
C ILE A 96 -6.67 -5.16 -2.53
N ASN A 97 -6.23 -3.91 -2.41
CA ASN A 97 -5.86 -3.08 -3.56
C ASN A 97 -4.72 -3.74 -4.38
N SER A 98 -3.70 -4.27 -3.71
CA SER A 98 -2.59 -4.97 -4.37
C SER A 98 -3.05 -6.22 -5.12
N ALA A 99 -4.00 -6.99 -4.57
CA ALA A 99 -4.54 -8.16 -5.25
C ALA A 99 -5.28 -7.77 -6.54
N ILE A 100 -6.04 -6.68 -6.52
CA ILE A 100 -6.73 -6.15 -7.69
C ILE A 100 -5.72 -5.73 -8.77
N HIS A 101 -4.68 -4.97 -8.40
CA HIS A 101 -3.62 -4.61 -9.34
C HIS A 101 -2.98 -5.84 -9.99
N SER A 102 -2.56 -6.82 -9.19
CA SER A 102 -1.97 -8.07 -9.68
C SER A 102 -2.87 -8.81 -10.67
N TYR A 103 -4.19 -8.83 -10.42
CA TYR A 103 -5.15 -9.40 -11.36
C TYR A 103 -5.18 -8.62 -12.68
N LEU A 104 -5.27 -7.28 -12.60
CA LEU A 104 -5.40 -6.44 -13.79
C LEU A 104 -4.22 -6.57 -14.75
N ILE A 105 -3.00 -6.64 -14.23
CA ILE A 105 -1.78 -6.79 -15.04
C ILE A 105 -1.85 -8.07 -15.88
N VAL A 106 -2.23 -9.19 -15.27
CA VAL A 106 -2.37 -10.45 -16.00
C VAL A 106 -3.54 -10.38 -16.98
N SER A 107 -4.63 -9.68 -16.62
CA SER A 107 -5.82 -9.57 -17.47
C SER A 107 -5.65 -8.62 -18.67
N TYR A 108 -4.68 -7.71 -18.61
CA TYR A 108 -4.36 -6.71 -19.64
C TYR A 108 -3.15 -7.09 -20.49
N ALA A 109 -2.31 -8.01 -20.02
CA ALA A 109 -1.17 -8.50 -20.77
C ALA A 109 -1.59 -9.21 -22.06
N ASP A 110 -0.86 -8.95 -23.14
CA ASP A 110 -1.11 -9.59 -24.44
C ASP A 110 -0.65 -11.05 -24.41
N ALA A 111 -1.45 -11.97 -24.96
CA ALA A 111 -1.18 -13.40 -24.96
C ALA A 111 0.17 -13.75 -25.61
N ALA A 112 0.61 -12.96 -26.59
CA ALA A 112 1.92 -13.14 -27.25
C ALA A 112 3.10 -12.57 -26.43
N GLY A 113 2.85 -11.66 -25.49
CA GLY A 113 3.86 -10.85 -24.79
C GLY A 113 3.79 -10.92 -23.26
N VAL A 114 3.00 -11.83 -22.68
CA VAL A 114 2.70 -11.86 -21.23
C VAL A 114 3.94 -11.77 -20.34
N SER A 115 5.01 -12.51 -20.66
CA SER A 115 6.23 -12.52 -19.85
C SER A 115 6.92 -11.15 -19.82
N LEU A 116 6.87 -10.41 -20.92
CA LEU A 116 7.46 -9.07 -21.03
C LEU A 116 6.63 -8.04 -20.25
N ASP A 117 5.30 -8.05 -20.42
CA ASP A 117 4.39 -7.12 -19.73
C ASP A 117 4.43 -7.32 -18.21
N VAL A 118 4.38 -8.58 -17.77
CA VAL A 118 4.51 -8.95 -16.36
C VAL A 118 5.91 -8.60 -15.84
N GLY A 119 6.96 -8.80 -16.66
CA GLY A 119 8.33 -8.40 -16.34
C GLY A 119 8.45 -6.88 -16.10
N PHE A 120 7.90 -6.07 -17.00
CA PHE A 120 7.86 -4.61 -16.84
C PHE A 120 7.12 -4.17 -15.57
N TYR A 121 6.00 -4.81 -15.26
CA TYR A 121 5.30 -4.54 -14.01
C TYR A 121 6.17 -4.81 -12.77
N TYR A 122 6.84 -5.97 -12.70
CA TYR A 122 7.69 -6.29 -11.56
C TYR A 122 8.90 -5.36 -11.46
N MET A 123 9.49 -4.95 -12.60
CA MET A 123 10.55 -3.93 -12.63
C MET A 123 10.05 -2.59 -12.09
N ALA A 124 8.89 -2.13 -12.53
CA ALA A 124 8.28 -0.89 -12.03
C ALA A 124 7.97 -0.97 -10.52
N ASN A 125 7.47 -2.12 -10.04
CA ASN A 125 7.22 -2.35 -8.62
C ASN A 125 8.51 -2.28 -7.78
N ALA A 126 9.57 -2.95 -8.24
CA ALA A 126 10.88 -2.93 -7.58
C ALA A 126 11.48 -1.52 -7.56
N ALA A 127 11.41 -0.79 -8.68
CA ALA A 127 11.87 0.59 -8.77
C ALA A 127 11.11 1.50 -7.80
N GLY A 128 9.79 1.38 -7.74
CA GLY A 128 8.95 2.15 -6.80
C GLY A 128 9.30 1.84 -5.33
N ARG A 129 9.54 0.58 -4.99
CA ARG A 129 9.98 0.17 -3.63
C ARG A 129 11.34 0.73 -3.28
N LEU A 130 12.30 0.68 -4.20
CA LEU A 130 13.64 1.24 -4.00
C LEU A 130 13.55 2.75 -3.76
N PHE A 131 12.89 3.47 -4.68
CA PHE A 131 12.71 4.91 -4.60
C PHE A 131 11.99 5.31 -3.30
N GLY A 132 10.86 4.68 -2.99
CA GLY A 132 10.10 4.96 -1.78
C GLY A 132 10.89 4.67 -0.49
N THR A 133 11.75 3.64 -0.49
CA THR A 133 12.61 3.32 0.66
C THR A 133 13.65 4.42 0.88
N LEU A 134 14.41 4.78 -0.16
CA LEU A 134 15.43 5.82 -0.10
C LEU A 134 14.81 7.19 0.25
N LEU A 135 13.75 7.58 -0.45
CA LEU A 135 13.03 8.83 -0.20
C LEU A 135 12.52 8.88 1.24
N SER A 136 11.89 7.80 1.73
CA SER A 136 11.38 7.80 3.10
C SER A 136 12.50 7.83 4.15
N GLY A 137 13.66 7.23 3.87
CA GLY A 137 14.82 7.33 4.75
C GLY A 137 15.34 8.77 4.85
N TRP A 138 15.49 9.44 3.71
CA TRP A 138 15.92 10.84 3.67
C TRP A 138 14.90 11.77 4.32
N VAL A 139 13.62 11.69 3.94
CA VAL A 139 12.54 12.51 4.51
C VAL A 139 12.43 12.30 6.03
N TYR A 140 12.54 11.07 6.51
CA TYR A 140 12.46 10.79 7.93
C TYR A 140 13.57 11.51 8.72
N GLN A 141 14.79 11.55 8.20
CA GLN A 141 15.91 12.23 8.86
C GLN A 141 15.70 13.75 8.95
N VAL A 142 15.08 14.37 7.94
CA VAL A 142 14.93 15.84 7.89
C VAL A 142 13.59 16.35 8.42
N SER A 143 12.55 15.52 8.43
CA SER A 143 11.17 15.95 8.71
C SER A 143 10.31 14.92 9.44
N GLY A 144 10.88 13.77 9.83
CA GLY A 144 10.22 12.77 10.68
C GLY A 144 9.13 11.94 10.01
N LEU A 145 8.44 11.14 10.82
CA LEU A 145 7.48 10.12 10.35
C LEU A 145 6.20 10.72 9.76
N ALA A 146 5.67 11.80 10.35
CA ALA A 146 4.45 12.44 9.87
C ALA A 146 4.62 12.92 8.42
N ALA A 147 5.77 13.54 8.08
CA ALA A 147 6.07 13.97 6.73
C ALA A 147 6.15 12.79 5.74
N CYS A 148 6.76 11.66 6.14
CA CYS A 148 6.76 10.44 5.32
C CYS A 148 5.34 9.94 4.99
N LEU A 149 4.43 9.98 5.96
CA LEU A 149 3.04 9.54 5.80
C LEU A 149 2.25 10.48 4.87
N VAL A 150 2.43 11.80 5.00
CA VAL A 150 1.81 12.79 4.12
C VAL A 150 2.32 12.63 2.68
N ILE A 151 3.63 12.51 2.46
CA ILE A 151 4.20 12.29 1.12
C ILE A 151 3.67 10.98 0.54
N SER A 152 3.61 9.91 1.34
CA SER A 152 3.02 8.64 0.90
C SER A 152 1.57 8.79 0.45
N ALA A 153 0.75 9.55 1.19
CA ALA A 153 -0.63 9.84 0.81
C ALA A 153 -0.68 10.57 -0.55
N LEU A 154 0.13 11.61 -0.74
CA LEU A 154 0.18 12.36 -2.00
C LEU A 154 0.60 11.48 -3.19
N MET A 155 1.58 10.60 -2.99
CA MET A 155 1.98 9.64 -4.02
C MET A 155 0.85 8.66 -4.38
N ILE A 156 0.13 8.14 -3.38
CA ILE A 156 -1.05 7.28 -3.58
C ILE A 156 -2.14 8.02 -4.34
N LEU A 157 -2.43 9.26 -3.96
CA LEU A 157 -3.42 10.09 -4.65
C LEU A 157 -3.04 10.32 -6.11
N SER A 158 -1.76 10.59 -6.38
CA SER A 158 -1.23 10.78 -7.73
C SER A 158 -1.39 9.50 -8.57
N ALA A 159 -1.01 8.35 -8.00
CA ALA A 159 -1.17 7.04 -8.63
C ALA A 159 -2.66 6.68 -8.86
N SER A 160 -3.54 7.09 -7.96
CA SER A 160 -4.99 6.90 -8.05
C SER A 160 -5.57 7.65 -9.25
N PHE A 161 -5.17 8.90 -9.47
CA PHE A 161 -5.59 9.68 -10.65
C PHE A 161 -5.13 9.04 -11.95
N ILE A 162 -3.90 8.55 -12.01
CA ILE A 162 -3.38 7.82 -13.18
C ILE A 162 -4.19 6.53 -13.41
N SER A 163 -4.51 5.79 -12.34
CA SER A 163 -5.28 4.55 -12.44
C SER A 163 -6.69 4.77 -12.98
N LYS A 164 -7.29 5.94 -12.74
CA LYS A 164 -8.59 6.31 -13.32
C LYS A 164 -8.55 6.45 -14.85
N MET A 165 -7.37 6.68 -15.43
CA MET A 165 -7.16 6.77 -16.87
C MET A 165 -6.98 5.39 -17.54
N LEU A 166 -6.94 4.31 -16.77
CA LEU A 166 -6.83 2.97 -17.32
C LEU A 166 -8.05 2.62 -18.19
N PRO A 167 -7.87 1.88 -19.29
CA PRO A 167 -8.98 1.44 -20.13
C PRO A 167 -10.01 0.69 -19.30
N ARG A 168 -11.29 1.03 -19.48
CA ARG A 168 -12.40 0.21 -18.98
C ARG A 168 -12.63 -0.88 -20.03
N LYS A 169 -12.65 -2.15 -19.62
CA LYS A 169 -13.19 -3.18 -20.49
C LYS A 169 -14.68 -2.89 -20.62
N ASP A 170 -15.10 -2.45 -21.81
CA ASP A 170 -16.52 -2.38 -22.13
C ASP A 170 -17.11 -3.78 -21.95
N GLN A 171 -18.15 -3.87 -21.13
CA GLN A 171 -18.99 -5.06 -21.02
C GLN A 171 -19.84 -5.15 -22.29
N THR A 172 -19.23 -5.43 -23.44
CA THR A 172 -19.99 -5.91 -24.60
C THR A 172 -20.20 -7.41 -24.41
N VAL A 173 -21.40 -7.72 -23.91
CA VAL A 173 -22.07 -9.03 -23.95
C VAL A 173 -22.07 -9.57 -25.37
#